data_AF-A0A958PUC4-F1
#
_entry.id   AF-A0A958PUC4-F1
#
_cell.length_a   1.000
_cell.length_b   1.000
_cell.length_c   1.000
_cell.angle_alpha   90.00
_cell.angle_beta   90.00
_cell.angle_gamma   90.00
#
_symmetry.space_group_name_H-M   'P 1'
#
loop_
_entity.id
_entity.type
_entity.pdbx_description
1 polymer ?
#
loop_
_entity_poly.entity_id
_entity_poly.type
_entity_poly.pdbx_seq_one_letter_code
_entity_poly.pdbx_strand_id
1 'polypeptide(L)'
;MSLISSSKSSETNLSKAQRTYERLRELVNHGNYEQAAEYLRALRNAQKNENPFDSVVLKLISGRISLRSGQEAVNLSLIHPDSVPVPFFKAELHLLRGYYFFNLRQYKEGALEFQKASELYKDLELGHRQLTAEYNVMIGLENAKQLSHFELLKQLNGLEEAASELPDFKMLGLVKRQRSYLYGEEEKWTLALDEIEASQSLLLKHGTKADFDLTICQEALCLYYLKKCSQATKALEKVLTPIDSRVQFPLSLLKTILAGDELKESRFDITSTYWRERYNEFKRQKSPEPPLIDYLWDRSTSQLRSASGLSLQIKPKSLEGRLIHLLVSHKELSKAILCEQLWPEFCDSEQLDNRLHRLISRMNKKIKNLIQFDGQKYFLTQKIFIKIH
;
A
#
# COMPACT_ATOMS: atom_id res chain seq x y z
N MET A 1 45.79 35.51 7.85
CA MET A 1 45.45 34.31 8.65
C MET A 1 44.09 34.54 9.32
N SER A 2 43.00 34.03 8.73
CA SER A 2 41.69 33.90 9.39
C SER A 2 40.81 33.02 8.51
N LEU A 3 40.98 31.69 8.62
CA LEU A 3 40.18 30.68 7.90
C LEU A 3 39.82 29.50 8.82
N ILE A 4 39.72 29.73 10.14
CA ILE A 4 39.50 28.66 11.13
C ILE A 4 38.14 28.81 11.86
N SER A 5 37.37 29.89 11.62
CA SER A 5 36.10 30.13 12.35
C SER A 5 34.82 29.66 11.63
N SER A 6 34.87 29.25 10.36
CA SER A 6 33.66 28.85 9.61
C SER A 6 33.27 27.37 9.78
N SER A 7 34.23 26.47 10.05
CA SER A 7 33.95 25.03 10.19
C SER A 7 33.27 24.66 11.50
N LYS A 8 33.66 25.31 12.61
CA LYS A 8 33.08 25.06 13.94
C LYS A 8 31.64 25.56 14.10
N SER A 9 31.27 26.65 13.41
CA SER A 9 29.90 27.17 13.41
C SER A 9 28.97 26.34 12.53
N SER A 10 29.47 25.76 11.43
CA SER A 10 28.68 24.83 10.60
C SER A 10 28.41 23.50 11.30
N GLU A 11 29.38 22.92 12.00
CA GLU A 11 29.21 21.65 12.74
C GLU A 11 28.21 21.76 13.90
N THR A 12 28.25 22.88 14.64
CA THR A 12 27.29 23.15 15.73
C THR A 12 25.87 23.35 15.22
N ASN A 13 25.70 24.01 14.07
CA ASN A 13 24.38 24.18 13.45
C ASN A 13 23.82 22.87 12.84
N LEU A 14 24.68 22.07 12.21
CA LEU A 14 24.33 20.73 11.70
C LEU A 14 23.83 19.80 12.80
N SER A 15 24.55 19.72 13.93
CA SER A 15 24.13 18.88 15.06
C SER A 15 22.83 19.37 15.71
N LYS A 16 22.59 20.68 15.77
CA LYS A 16 21.33 21.25 16.28
C LYS A 16 20.14 20.92 15.37
N ALA A 17 20.31 21.03 14.06
CA ALA A 17 19.27 20.71 13.09
C ALA A 17 18.90 19.22 13.14
N GLN A 18 19.89 18.33 13.22
CA GLN A 18 19.66 16.89 13.36
C GLN A 18 18.92 16.54 14.66
N ARG A 19 19.34 17.09 15.81
CA ARG A 19 18.63 16.89 17.08
C ARG A 19 17.19 17.40 17.04
N THR A 20 16.97 18.55 16.41
CA THR A 20 15.62 19.12 16.24
C THR A 20 14.76 18.21 15.37
N TYR A 21 15.31 17.72 14.26
CA TYR A 21 14.64 16.76 13.39
C TYR A 21 14.29 15.47 14.12
N GLU A 22 15.24 14.88 14.85
CA GLU A 22 15.04 13.63 15.60
C GLU A 22 13.96 13.76 16.65
N ARG A 23 13.97 14.85 17.43
CA ARG A 23 12.93 15.14 18.42
C ARG A 23 11.54 15.26 17.80
N LEU A 24 11.41 16.00 16.70
CA LEU A 24 10.12 16.13 16.00
C LEU A 24 9.69 14.80 15.39
N ARG A 25 10.62 14.03 14.84
CA ARG A 25 10.33 12.69 14.30
C ARG A 25 9.81 11.77 15.40
N GLU A 26 10.39 11.79 16.60
CA GLU A 26 9.91 10.99 17.72
C GLU A 26 8.48 11.35 18.10
N LEU A 27 8.14 12.63 18.21
CA LEU A 27 6.76 13.05 18.45
C LEU A 27 5.80 12.49 17.39
N VAL A 28 6.16 12.59 16.11
CA VAL A 28 5.37 12.03 15.01
C VAL A 28 5.25 10.51 15.11
N ASN A 29 6.34 9.80 15.43
CA ASN A 29 6.33 8.34 15.57
C ASN A 29 5.46 7.86 16.75
N HIS A 30 5.29 8.69 17.79
CA HIS A 30 4.40 8.42 18.93
C HIS A 30 2.95 8.88 18.70
N GLY A 31 2.63 9.43 17.53
CA GLY A 31 1.28 9.91 17.22
C GLY A 31 0.94 11.30 17.76
N ASN A 32 1.91 12.02 18.33
CA ASN A 32 1.74 13.39 18.85
C ASN A 32 1.81 14.42 17.70
N TYR A 33 0.94 14.26 16.70
CA TYR A 33 1.01 15.04 15.45
C TYR A 33 0.76 16.53 15.67
N GLU A 34 -0.21 16.90 16.52
CA GLU A 34 -0.53 18.29 16.83
C GLU A 34 0.66 19.00 17.50
N GLN A 35 1.23 18.38 18.53
CA GLN A 35 2.41 18.91 19.22
C GLN A 35 3.62 19.05 18.27
N ALA A 36 3.83 18.07 17.38
CA ALA A 36 4.87 18.15 16.37
C ALA A 36 4.62 19.30 15.38
N ALA A 37 3.37 19.53 14.97
CA ALA A 37 2.99 20.61 14.08
C ALA A 37 3.12 22.00 14.72
N GLU A 38 2.75 22.15 16.00
CA GLU A 38 2.92 23.40 16.76
C GLU A 38 4.40 23.76 16.89
N TYR A 39 5.24 22.79 17.25
CA TYR A 39 6.68 23.02 17.34
C TYR A 39 7.26 23.35 15.96
N LEU A 40 6.86 22.63 14.89
CA LEU A 40 7.27 22.97 13.53
C LEU A 40 6.87 24.41 13.13
N ARG A 41 5.67 24.86 13.52
CA ARG A 41 5.20 26.23 13.27
C ARG A 41 6.01 27.26 14.06
N ALA A 42 6.35 26.98 15.31
CA ALA A 42 7.22 27.85 16.11
C ALA A 42 8.61 28.00 15.46
N LEU A 43 9.18 26.90 14.95
CA LEU A 43 10.46 26.92 14.24
C LEU A 43 10.40 27.76 12.95
N ARG A 44 9.34 27.59 12.15
CA ARG A 44 9.11 28.41 10.94
C ARG A 44 9.03 29.90 11.25
N ASN A 45 8.36 30.26 12.36
CA ASN A 45 8.22 31.65 12.78
C ASN A 45 9.54 32.25 13.31
N ALA A 46 10.38 31.43 13.94
CA ALA A 46 11.69 31.83 14.44
C ALA A 46 12.74 31.97 13.32
N GLN A 47 12.62 31.20 12.22
CA GLN A 47 13.56 31.16 11.09
C GLN A 47 13.21 32.13 9.95
N LYS A 48 12.64 33.29 10.26
CA LYS A 48 12.11 34.22 9.24
C LYS A 48 13.13 34.71 8.21
N ASN A 49 14.44 34.54 8.41
CA ASN A 49 15.48 34.72 7.40
C ASN A 49 16.69 33.82 7.75
N GLU A 50 17.33 33.25 6.72
CA GLU A 50 18.66 32.59 6.73
C GLU A 50 18.76 31.10 7.11
N ASN A 51 18.55 30.21 6.12
CA ASN A 51 19.41 29.07 5.73
C ASN A 51 18.60 28.07 4.87
N PRO A 52 18.93 27.84 3.58
CA PRO A 52 18.26 26.83 2.73
C PRO A 52 18.22 25.43 3.35
N PHE A 53 19.21 25.09 4.18
CA PHE A 53 19.30 23.82 4.89
C PHE A 53 18.15 23.62 5.90
N ASP A 54 17.82 24.65 6.66
CA ASP A 54 16.73 24.62 7.62
C ASP A 54 15.37 24.45 6.91
N SER A 55 15.24 25.01 5.70
CA SER A 55 14.07 24.79 4.85
C SER A 55 13.86 23.31 4.48
N VAL A 56 14.94 22.57 4.19
CA VAL A 56 14.86 21.12 3.89
C VAL A 56 14.37 20.35 5.11
N VAL A 57 14.97 20.58 6.29
CA VAL A 57 14.58 19.91 7.54
C VAL A 57 13.11 20.14 7.86
N LEU A 58 12.64 21.39 7.75
CA LEU A 58 11.24 21.75 7.97
C LEU A 58 10.30 21.07 6.97
N LYS A 59 10.69 20.96 5.70
CA LYS A 59 9.90 20.27 4.67
C LYS A 59 9.84 18.77 4.92
N LEU A 60 10.95 18.13 5.33
CA LEU A 60 10.98 16.71 5.65
C LEU A 60 10.04 16.38 6.81
N ILE A 61 10.07 17.16 7.90
CA ILE A 61 9.13 16.97 9.02
C ILE A 61 7.69 17.23 8.59
N SER A 62 7.43 18.30 7.82
CA SER A 62 6.09 18.59 7.30
C SER A 62 5.54 17.44 6.47
N GLY A 63 6.34 16.90 5.54
CA GLY A 63 5.95 15.76 4.73
C GLY A 63 5.68 14.51 5.58
N ARG A 64 6.50 14.27 6.61
CA ARG A 64 6.30 13.15 7.54
C ARG A 64 5.00 13.28 8.34
N ILE A 65 4.66 14.48 8.81
CA ILE A 65 3.38 14.74 9.49
C ILE A 65 2.23 14.46 8.52
N SER A 66 2.23 15.05 7.31
CA SER A 66 1.15 14.85 6.32
C SER A 66 0.96 13.38 5.94
N LEU A 67 2.06 12.65 5.68
CA LEU A 67 2.00 11.23 5.34
C LEU A 67 1.43 10.38 6.48
N ARG A 68 1.69 10.75 7.74
CA ARG A 68 1.23 10.00 8.93
C ARG A 68 -0.18 10.38 9.37
N SER A 69 -0.61 11.62 9.11
CA SER A 69 -1.96 12.09 9.41
C SER A 69 -2.99 11.76 8.31
N GLY A 70 -2.57 11.13 7.21
CA GLY A 70 -3.46 10.76 6.11
C GLY A 70 -3.89 11.94 5.23
N GLN A 71 -3.23 13.10 5.36
CA GLN A 71 -3.50 14.26 4.50
C GLN A 71 -2.77 14.11 3.16
N GLU A 72 -3.28 14.77 2.11
CA GLU A 72 -2.58 14.88 0.83
C GLU A 72 -1.15 15.36 1.09
N ALA A 73 -0.20 14.48 0.81
CA ALA A 73 1.19 14.69 1.17
C ALA A 73 1.72 15.93 0.46
N VAL A 74 2.52 16.74 1.18
CA VAL A 74 3.37 17.76 0.56
C VAL A 74 4.13 17.09 -0.58
N ASN A 75 4.09 17.66 -1.78
CA ASN A 75 4.77 17.08 -2.94
C ASN A 75 6.29 17.10 -2.72
N LEU A 76 6.82 16.01 -2.13
CA LEU A 76 8.23 15.84 -1.81
C LEU A 76 9.11 15.66 -3.06
N SER A 77 8.51 15.50 -4.24
CA SER A 77 9.24 15.53 -5.52
C SER A 77 9.87 16.90 -5.81
N LEU A 78 9.36 17.97 -5.18
CA LEU A 78 9.86 19.34 -5.36
C LEU A 78 11.22 19.60 -4.67
N ILE A 79 11.69 18.70 -3.80
CA ILE A 79 13.01 18.82 -3.17
C ILE A 79 13.99 17.97 -3.97
N HIS A 80 14.92 18.59 -4.70
CA HIS A 80 15.91 17.83 -5.47
C HIS A 80 16.90 17.13 -4.52
N PRO A 81 17.19 15.81 -4.66
CA PRO A 81 18.11 15.11 -3.76
C PRO A 81 19.51 15.74 -3.71
N ASP A 82 19.97 16.30 -4.82
CA ASP A 82 21.30 16.94 -4.89
C ASP A 82 21.34 18.34 -4.25
N SER A 83 20.17 18.93 -3.95
CA SER A 83 20.09 20.13 -3.12
C SER A 83 20.16 19.84 -1.61
N VAL A 84 20.27 18.57 -1.21
CA VAL A 84 20.37 18.15 0.19
C VAL A 84 21.83 17.79 0.52
N PRO A 85 22.61 18.69 1.12
CA PRO A 85 24.05 18.52 1.27
C PRO A 85 24.44 17.50 2.34
N VAL A 86 23.52 17.15 3.25
CA VAL A 86 23.80 16.23 4.36
C VAL A 86 23.25 14.84 4.02
N PRO A 87 24.12 13.80 3.99
CA PRO A 87 23.71 12.44 3.61
C PRO A 87 22.54 11.89 4.44
N PHE A 88 22.53 12.16 5.75
CA PHE A 88 21.42 11.75 6.62
C PHE A 88 20.07 12.30 6.15
N PHE A 89 19.99 13.59 5.83
CA PHE A 89 18.75 14.21 5.34
C PHE A 89 18.41 13.78 3.91
N LYS A 90 19.42 13.44 3.09
CA LYS A 90 19.21 12.84 1.76
C LYS A 90 18.57 11.45 1.89
N ALA A 91 19.04 10.63 2.83
CA ALA A 91 18.45 9.32 3.15
C ALA A 91 17.00 9.47 3.66
N GLU A 92 16.73 10.42 4.54
CA GLU A 92 15.38 10.73 5.04
C GLU A 92 14.44 11.22 3.92
N LEU A 93 14.95 12.01 2.97
CA LEU A 93 14.18 12.44 1.79
C LEU A 93 13.75 11.23 0.95
N HIS A 94 14.69 10.35 0.61
CA HIS A 94 14.41 9.12 -0.15
C HIS A 94 13.43 8.22 0.60
N LEU A 95 13.59 8.05 1.93
CA LEU A 95 12.66 7.29 2.76
C LEU A 95 11.24 7.88 2.71
N LEU A 96 11.09 9.20 2.83
CA LEU A 96 9.76 9.84 2.76
C LEU A 96 9.14 9.80 1.36
N ARG A 97 9.96 9.91 0.30
CA ARG A 97 9.51 9.70 -1.08
C ARG A 97 9.02 8.27 -1.31
N GLY A 98 9.69 7.28 -0.74
CA GLY A 98 9.24 5.89 -0.75
C GLY A 98 7.83 5.75 -0.16
N TYR A 99 7.59 6.32 1.02
CA TYR A 99 6.25 6.34 1.63
C TYR A 99 5.21 7.11 0.80
N TYR A 100 5.60 8.24 0.20
CA TYR A 100 4.73 9.00 -0.70
C TYR A 100 4.26 8.16 -1.90
N PHE A 101 5.19 7.49 -2.58
CA PHE A 101 4.86 6.61 -3.70
C PHE A 101 3.98 5.42 -3.29
N PHE A 102 4.18 4.88 -2.07
CA PHE A 102 3.29 3.86 -1.53
C PHE A 102 1.86 4.35 -1.33
N ASN A 103 1.67 5.58 -0.84
CA ASN A 103 0.34 6.18 -0.74
C ASN A 103 -0.33 6.36 -2.11
N LEU A 104 0.47 6.63 -3.16
CA LEU A 104 0.01 6.66 -4.55
C LEU A 104 -0.11 5.27 -5.21
N ARG A 105 0.18 4.18 -4.48
CA ARG A 105 0.22 2.79 -4.99
C ARG A 105 1.24 2.56 -6.11
N GLN A 106 2.24 3.43 -6.20
CA GLN A 106 3.40 3.32 -7.10
C GLN A 106 4.51 2.55 -6.40
N TYR A 107 4.27 1.25 -6.16
CA TYR A 107 5.11 0.45 -5.25
C TYR A 107 6.53 0.22 -5.77
N LYS A 108 6.73 0.14 -7.10
CA LYS A 108 8.06 -0.04 -7.70
C LYS A 108 8.93 1.19 -7.50
N GLU A 109 8.37 2.36 -7.78
CA GLU A 109 8.99 3.65 -7.57
C GLU A 109 9.30 3.86 -6.08
N GLY A 110 8.37 3.48 -5.21
CA GLY A 110 8.58 3.51 -3.76
C GLY A 110 9.73 2.61 -3.31
N ALA A 111 9.80 1.37 -3.82
CA ALA A 111 10.89 0.44 -3.52
C ALA A 111 12.25 0.97 -3.98
N LEU A 112 12.33 1.60 -5.16
CA LEU A 112 13.57 2.24 -5.64
C LEU A 112 14.04 3.36 -4.72
N GLU A 113 13.12 4.19 -4.21
CA GLU A 113 13.48 5.25 -3.26
C GLU A 113 13.89 4.67 -1.89
N PHE A 114 13.26 3.60 -1.42
CA PHE A 114 13.72 2.90 -0.21
C PHE A 114 15.10 2.28 -0.38
N GLN A 115 15.42 1.73 -1.55
CA GLN A 115 16.74 1.16 -1.84
C GLN A 115 17.83 2.24 -1.72
N LYS A 116 17.62 3.42 -2.33
CA LYS A 116 18.53 4.57 -2.21
C LYS A 116 18.69 5.02 -0.75
N ALA A 117 17.59 5.02 0.02
CA ALA A 117 17.65 5.36 1.44
C ALA A 117 18.48 4.34 2.23
N SER A 118 18.33 3.04 1.94
CA SER A 118 19.09 1.96 2.58
C SER A 118 20.59 2.13 2.36
N GLU A 119 21.01 2.32 1.10
CA GLU A 119 22.42 2.52 0.73
C GLU A 119 23.04 3.68 1.51
N LEU A 120 22.36 4.81 1.56
CA LEU A 120 22.81 5.97 2.33
C LEU A 120 22.84 5.71 3.85
N TYR A 121 21.90 4.95 4.40
CA TYR A 121 21.93 4.59 5.82
C TYR A 121 23.05 3.61 6.15
N LYS A 122 23.38 2.71 5.23
CA LYS A 122 24.51 1.78 5.35
C LYS A 122 25.83 2.54 5.41
N ASP A 123 26.03 3.50 4.52
CA ASP A 123 27.24 4.37 4.51
C ASP A 123 27.37 5.21 5.78
N LEU A 124 26.25 5.49 6.45
CA LEU A 124 26.20 6.22 7.73
C LEU A 124 26.28 5.32 8.96
N GLU A 125 26.42 4.00 8.77
CA GLU A 125 26.43 2.99 9.85
C GLU A 125 25.14 3.02 10.72
N LEU A 126 24.01 3.41 10.13
CA LEU A 126 22.71 3.49 10.80
C LEU A 126 21.90 2.21 10.57
N GLY A 127 22.41 1.08 11.09
CA GLY A 127 21.88 -0.27 10.82
C GLY A 127 20.36 -0.42 10.98
N HIS A 128 19.76 0.09 12.06
CA HIS A 128 18.31 0.01 12.25
C HIS A 128 17.49 0.68 11.13
N ARG A 129 18.00 1.78 10.58
CA ARG A 129 17.32 2.52 9.52
C ARG A 129 17.53 1.87 8.17
N GLN A 130 18.74 1.37 7.94
CA GLN A 130 19.07 0.56 6.77
C GLN A 130 18.09 -0.61 6.69
N LEU A 131 18.01 -1.44 7.74
CA LEU A 131 17.10 -2.60 7.75
C LEU A 131 15.62 -2.20 7.61
N THR A 132 15.23 -1.05 8.17
CA THR A 132 13.85 -0.53 7.97
C THR A 132 13.59 -0.17 6.51
N ALA A 133 14.57 0.45 5.84
CA ALA A 133 14.46 0.77 4.42
C ALA A 133 14.44 -0.51 3.58
N GLU A 134 15.32 -1.48 3.84
CA GLU A 134 15.35 -2.79 3.16
C GLU A 134 14.05 -3.58 3.33
N TYR A 135 13.50 -3.60 4.55
CA TYR A 135 12.19 -4.17 4.79
C TYR A 135 11.13 -3.51 3.90
N ASN A 136 11.13 -2.17 3.80
CA ASN A 136 10.17 -1.47 2.95
C ASN A 136 10.42 -1.70 1.45
N VAL A 137 11.67 -1.91 1.00
CA VAL A 137 11.96 -2.34 -0.39
C VAL A 137 11.23 -3.64 -0.68
N MET A 138 11.42 -4.65 0.18
CA MET A 138 10.79 -5.96 0.04
C MET A 138 9.25 -5.87 0.03
N ILE A 139 8.64 -5.13 0.95
CA ILE A 139 7.19 -4.89 0.95
C ILE A 139 6.73 -4.18 -0.34
N GLY A 140 7.54 -3.29 -0.91
CA GLY A 140 7.23 -2.63 -2.17
C GLY A 140 7.24 -3.59 -3.35
N LEU A 141 8.25 -4.46 -3.41
CA LEU A 141 8.38 -5.47 -4.44
C LEU A 141 7.29 -6.56 -4.33
N GLU A 142 6.92 -6.95 -3.10
CA GLU A 142 5.77 -7.82 -2.81
C GLU A 142 4.48 -7.21 -3.37
N ASN A 143 4.16 -5.97 -2.99
CA ASN A 143 2.95 -5.28 -3.45
C ASN A 143 2.94 -5.03 -4.97
N ALA A 144 4.12 -4.88 -5.58
CA ALA A 144 4.30 -4.79 -7.02
C ALA A 144 4.23 -6.14 -7.74
N LYS A 145 4.04 -7.26 -7.01
CA LYS A 145 4.04 -8.65 -7.49
C LYS A 145 5.31 -9.01 -8.25
N GLN A 146 6.45 -8.50 -7.79
CA GLN A 146 7.77 -8.73 -8.40
C GLN A 146 8.61 -9.80 -7.69
N LEU A 147 8.18 -10.23 -6.51
CA LEU A 147 8.83 -11.32 -5.78
C LEU A 147 7.85 -12.47 -5.61
N SER A 148 8.34 -13.68 -5.80
CA SER A 148 7.64 -14.90 -5.40
C SER A 148 7.65 -15.07 -3.88
N HIS A 149 6.72 -15.86 -3.34
CA HIS A 149 6.70 -16.24 -1.92
C HIS A 149 8.03 -16.77 -1.40
N PHE A 150 8.70 -17.62 -2.19
CA PHE A 150 9.99 -18.19 -1.82
C PHE A 150 11.08 -17.12 -1.71
N GLU A 151 11.13 -16.17 -2.66
CA GLU A 151 12.09 -15.07 -2.63
C GLU A 151 11.83 -14.12 -1.44
N LEU A 152 10.56 -13.87 -1.11
CA LEU A 152 10.18 -13.08 0.06
C LEU A 152 10.66 -13.73 1.36
N LEU A 153 10.41 -15.04 1.53
CA LEU A 153 10.89 -15.77 2.70
C LEU A 153 12.42 -15.75 2.81
N LYS A 154 13.13 -15.91 1.69
CA LYS A 154 14.60 -15.81 1.67
C LYS A 154 15.08 -14.43 2.10
N GLN A 155 14.46 -13.35 1.62
CA GLN A 155 14.80 -11.99 2.02
C GLN A 155 14.47 -11.72 3.49
N LEU A 156 13.33 -12.22 3.99
CA LEU A 156 12.94 -12.11 5.39
C LEU A 156 13.94 -12.81 6.32
N ASN A 157 14.45 -13.98 5.94
CA ASN A 157 15.47 -14.68 6.72
C ASN A 157 16.79 -13.89 6.78
N GLY A 158 17.22 -13.31 5.64
CA GLY A 158 18.41 -12.44 5.63
C GLY A 158 18.25 -11.19 6.51
N LEU A 159 17.05 -10.58 6.51
CA LEU A 159 16.74 -9.46 7.41
C LEU A 159 16.68 -9.87 8.88
N GLU A 160 16.20 -11.08 9.19
CA GLU A 160 16.22 -11.62 10.55
C GLU A 160 17.65 -11.80 11.05
N GLU A 161 18.52 -12.42 10.25
CA GLU A 161 19.94 -12.62 10.58
C GLU A 161 20.60 -11.27 10.88
N ALA A 162 20.47 -10.29 9.97
CA ALA A 162 21.05 -8.96 10.16
C ALA A 162 20.44 -8.20 11.36
N ALA A 163 19.12 -8.34 11.60
CA ALA A 163 18.48 -7.69 12.74
C ALA A 163 18.84 -8.32 14.08
N SER A 164 19.25 -9.59 14.11
CA SER A 164 19.66 -10.28 15.34
C SER A 164 20.96 -9.75 15.93
N GLU A 165 21.79 -9.10 15.11
CA GLU A 165 23.04 -8.47 15.51
C GLU A 165 22.84 -7.08 16.13
N LEU A 166 21.63 -6.52 16.04
CA LEU A 166 21.33 -5.18 16.53
C LEU A 166 20.62 -5.18 17.90
N PRO A 167 20.81 -4.13 18.73
CA PRO A 167 20.24 -4.09 20.09
C PRO A 167 18.74 -3.80 20.15
N ASP A 168 18.14 -3.22 19.09
CA ASP A 168 16.69 -3.01 18.97
C ASP A 168 16.02 -4.09 18.11
N PHE A 169 15.18 -4.89 18.77
CA PHE A 169 14.48 -6.04 18.20
C PHE A 169 13.18 -5.70 17.46
N LYS A 170 12.87 -4.42 17.25
CA LYS A 170 11.70 -4.02 16.46
C LYS A 170 11.67 -4.68 15.09
N MET A 171 12.81 -4.72 14.39
CA MET A 171 12.87 -5.29 13.05
C MET A 171 12.57 -6.80 13.05
N LEU A 172 13.11 -7.54 14.02
CA LEU A 172 12.76 -8.96 14.20
C LEU A 172 11.25 -9.15 14.34
N GLY A 173 10.60 -8.31 15.15
CA GLY A 173 9.15 -8.30 15.30
C GLY A 173 8.43 -8.08 13.97
N LEU A 174 8.85 -7.09 13.17
CA LEU A 174 8.24 -6.80 11.86
C LEU A 174 8.43 -7.95 10.85
N VAL A 175 9.61 -8.59 10.84
CA VAL A 175 9.91 -9.75 9.99
C VAL A 175 9.03 -10.94 10.38
N LYS A 176 8.89 -11.25 11.68
CA LYS A 176 8.00 -12.30 12.19
C LYS A 176 6.53 -12.04 11.81
N ARG A 177 6.06 -10.80 11.96
CA ARG A 177 4.71 -10.41 11.50
C ARG A 177 4.50 -10.65 10.01
N GLN A 178 5.47 -10.28 9.17
CA GLN A 178 5.36 -10.48 7.72
C GLN A 178 5.35 -11.97 7.37
N ARG A 179 6.18 -12.80 8.01
CA ARG A 179 6.14 -14.26 7.82
C ARG A 179 4.80 -14.86 8.22
N SER A 180 4.19 -14.37 9.30
CA SER A 180 2.82 -14.78 9.66
C SER A 180 1.81 -14.49 8.53
N TYR A 181 1.92 -13.36 7.83
CA TYR A 181 1.09 -13.07 6.67
C TYR A 181 1.32 -14.08 5.55
N LEU A 182 2.57 -14.36 5.20
CA LEU A 182 2.91 -15.33 4.15
C LEU A 182 2.44 -16.75 4.49
N TYR A 183 2.61 -17.21 5.73
CA TYR A 183 2.09 -18.51 6.16
C TYR A 183 0.57 -18.55 6.17
N GLY A 184 -0.11 -17.44 6.49
CA GLY A 184 -1.55 -17.32 6.37
C GLY A 184 -2.03 -17.40 4.91
N GLU A 185 -1.29 -16.81 3.96
CA GLU A 185 -1.57 -16.92 2.54
C GLU A 185 -1.45 -18.36 2.02
N GLU A 186 -0.55 -19.16 2.60
CA GLU A 186 -0.40 -20.60 2.33
C GLU A 186 -1.33 -21.49 3.17
N GLU A 187 -2.28 -20.91 3.90
CA GLU A 187 -3.19 -21.60 4.82
C GLU A 187 -2.50 -22.41 5.94
N LYS A 188 -1.22 -22.12 6.22
CA LYS A 188 -0.43 -22.71 7.30
C LYS A 188 -0.69 -21.97 8.62
N TRP A 189 -1.95 -21.93 9.04
CA TRP A 189 -2.43 -21.08 10.15
C TRP A 189 -1.78 -21.35 11.50
N THR A 190 -1.34 -22.57 11.77
CA THR A 190 -0.58 -22.90 13.00
C THR A 190 0.79 -22.22 13.00
N LEU A 191 1.55 -22.33 11.90
CA LEU A 191 2.85 -21.65 11.78
C LEU A 191 2.70 -20.13 11.76
N ALA A 192 1.64 -19.63 11.13
CA ALA A 192 1.31 -18.21 11.15
C ALA A 192 1.03 -17.70 12.57
N LEU A 193 0.39 -18.51 13.41
CA LEU A 193 0.13 -18.18 14.82
C LEU A 193 1.43 -18.20 15.64
N ASP A 194 2.29 -19.20 15.47
CA ASP A 194 3.58 -19.27 16.18
C ASP A 194 4.45 -18.03 15.87
N GLU A 195 4.51 -17.62 14.60
CA GLU A 195 5.23 -16.43 14.17
C GLU A 195 4.63 -15.13 14.71
N ILE A 196 3.29 -15.02 14.79
CA ILE A 196 2.66 -13.80 15.30
C ILE A 196 2.77 -13.66 16.82
N GLU A 197 2.75 -14.77 17.57
CA GLU A 197 3.00 -14.76 19.01
C GLU A 197 4.45 -14.33 19.31
N ALA A 198 5.42 -14.85 18.55
CA ALA A 198 6.80 -14.38 18.63
C ALA A 198 6.91 -12.89 18.31
N SER A 199 6.23 -12.43 17.25
CA SER A 199 6.17 -11.02 16.86
C SER A 199 5.60 -10.12 17.95
N GLN A 200 4.53 -10.55 18.63
CA GLN A 200 3.89 -9.79 19.72
C GLN A 200 4.86 -9.52 20.86
N SER A 201 5.61 -10.54 21.29
CA SER A 201 6.55 -10.44 22.41
C SER A 201 7.63 -9.37 22.18
N LEU A 202 8.05 -9.21 20.91
CA LEU A 202 9.04 -8.23 20.48
C LEU A 202 8.42 -6.83 20.32
N LEU A 203 7.30 -6.74 19.60
CA LEU A 203 6.68 -5.44 19.27
C LEU A 203 5.96 -4.78 20.45
N LEU A 204 5.58 -5.54 21.48
CA LEU A 204 5.06 -4.97 22.72
C LEU A 204 6.11 -4.06 23.40
N LYS A 205 7.40 -4.42 23.31
CA LYS A 205 8.50 -3.69 23.95
C LYS A 205 9.19 -2.69 23.03
N HIS A 206 9.33 -3.05 21.76
CA HIS A 206 10.17 -2.32 20.79
C HIS A 206 9.37 -1.69 19.64
N GLY A 207 8.12 -2.10 19.44
CA GLY A 207 7.27 -1.64 18.36
C GLY A 207 6.54 -0.33 18.66
N THR A 208 5.92 0.26 17.64
CA THR A 208 4.89 1.28 17.88
C THR A 208 3.60 0.62 18.36
N LYS A 209 2.71 1.36 19.04
CA LYS A 209 1.39 0.85 19.42
C LYS A 209 0.65 0.21 18.24
N ALA A 210 0.68 0.84 17.08
CA ALA A 210 0.06 0.31 15.88
C ALA A 210 0.73 -0.98 15.38
N ASP A 211 2.05 -1.11 15.51
CA ASP A 211 2.74 -2.33 15.11
C ASP A 211 2.29 -3.51 15.98
N PHE A 212 2.16 -3.29 17.29
CA PHE A 212 1.62 -4.26 18.23
C PHE A 212 0.13 -4.55 17.97
N ASP A 213 -0.73 -3.54 17.84
CA ASP A 213 -2.17 -3.75 17.60
C ASP A 213 -2.44 -4.52 16.29
N LEU A 214 -1.61 -4.33 15.24
CA LEU A 214 -1.68 -5.12 14.01
C LEU A 214 -1.34 -6.60 14.24
N THR A 215 -0.42 -6.92 15.16
CA THR A 215 -0.15 -8.32 15.53
C THR A 215 -1.31 -8.97 16.27
N ILE A 216 -2.05 -8.21 17.09
CA ILE A 216 -3.28 -8.70 17.73
C ILE A 216 -4.37 -8.99 16.68
N CYS A 217 -4.50 -8.13 15.67
CA CYS A 217 -5.42 -8.39 14.56
C CYS A 217 -5.06 -9.68 13.81
N GLN A 218 -3.78 -9.88 13.51
CA GLN A 218 -3.33 -11.09 12.82
C GLN A 218 -3.46 -12.37 13.67
N GLU A 219 -3.22 -12.30 14.99
CA GLU A 219 -3.51 -13.39 15.94
C GLU A 219 -4.98 -13.79 15.87
N ALA A 220 -5.89 -12.82 15.95
CA ALA A 220 -7.32 -13.07 15.86
C ALA A 220 -7.72 -13.70 14.51
N LEU A 221 -7.10 -13.28 13.40
CA LEU A 221 -7.31 -13.91 12.09
C LEU A 221 -6.86 -15.38 12.09
N CYS A 222 -5.66 -15.67 12.58
CA CYS A 222 -5.14 -17.04 12.66
C CYS A 222 -6.04 -17.93 13.53
N LEU A 223 -6.45 -17.43 14.71
CA LEU A 223 -7.37 -18.12 15.62
C LEU A 223 -8.73 -18.38 14.96
N TYR A 224 -9.26 -17.45 14.18
CA TYR A 224 -10.50 -17.64 13.43
C TYR A 224 -10.39 -18.81 12.43
N TYR A 225 -9.33 -18.84 11.60
CA TYR A 225 -9.13 -19.93 10.65
C TYR A 225 -8.88 -21.28 11.32
N LEU A 226 -8.23 -21.28 12.49
CA LEU A 226 -8.08 -22.45 13.36
C LEU A 226 -9.35 -22.83 14.13
N LYS A 227 -10.50 -22.21 13.84
CA LYS A 227 -11.81 -22.46 14.46
C LYS A 227 -11.88 -22.15 15.97
N LYS A 228 -10.97 -21.32 16.47
CA LYS A 228 -10.92 -20.85 17.87
C LYS A 228 -11.59 -19.47 18.02
N CYS A 229 -12.82 -19.31 17.54
CA CYS A 229 -13.50 -18.01 17.46
C CYS A 229 -13.60 -17.27 18.81
N SER A 230 -13.85 -17.98 19.92
CA SER A 230 -13.91 -17.36 21.25
C SER A 230 -12.57 -16.74 21.66
N GLN A 231 -11.45 -17.38 21.33
CA GLN A 231 -10.11 -16.83 21.60
C GLN A 231 -9.82 -15.65 20.68
N ALA A 232 -10.22 -15.73 19.40
CA ALA A 232 -10.10 -14.61 18.46
C ALA A 232 -10.83 -13.35 18.97
N THR A 233 -12.06 -13.49 19.47
CA THR A 233 -12.81 -12.37 20.06
C THR A 233 -12.08 -11.78 21.26
N LYS A 234 -11.60 -12.62 22.19
CA LYS A 234 -10.82 -12.17 23.36
C LYS A 234 -9.51 -11.48 22.98
N ALA A 235 -8.85 -11.92 21.91
CA ALA A 235 -7.63 -11.26 21.43
C ALA A 235 -7.93 -9.83 21.00
N LEU A 236 -9.01 -9.59 20.25
CA LEU A 236 -9.39 -8.24 19.79
C LEU A 236 -9.73 -7.26 20.91
N GLU A 237 -10.17 -7.75 22.08
CA GLU A 237 -10.42 -6.91 23.27
C GLU A 237 -9.13 -6.25 23.80
N LYS A 238 -7.95 -6.77 23.46
CA LYS A 238 -6.65 -6.18 23.83
C LYS A 238 -6.34 -4.89 23.07
N VAL A 239 -7.05 -4.59 21.97
CA VAL A 239 -6.83 -3.37 21.17
C VAL A 239 -7.55 -2.19 21.82
N LEU A 240 -6.78 -1.34 22.51
CA LEU A 240 -7.30 -0.18 23.25
C LEU A 240 -7.35 1.10 22.40
N THR A 241 -8.30 1.99 22.71
CA THR A 241 -8.38 3.33 22.11
C THR A 241 -7.31 4.27 22.70
N PRO A 242 -6.83 5.28 21.93
CA PRO A 242 -7.16 5.59 20.53
C PRO A 242 -6.53 4.61 19.54
N ILE A 243 -7.21 4.39 18.41
CA ILE A 243 -6.81 3.43 17.37
C ILE A 243 -6.17 4.16 16.19
N ASP A 244 -4.92 3.80 15.87
CA ASP A 244 -4.18 4.29 14.70
C ASP A 244 -4.92 3.93 13.40
N SER A 245 -4.94 4.84 12.42
CA SER A 245 -5.66 4.66 11.15
C SER A 245 -5.27 3.38 10.40
N ARG A 246 -4.03 2.90 10.55
CA ARG A 246 -3.56 1.64 9.96
C ARG A 246 -4.22 0.39 10.55
N VAL A 247 -4.69 0.47 11.80
CA VAL A 247 -5.30 -0.65 12.55
C VAL A 247 -6.82 -0.69 12.36
N GLN A 248 -7.44 0.46 12.07
CA GLN A 248 -8.89 0.59 12.00
C GLN A 248 -9.53 -0.40 11.03
N PHE A 249 -9.02 -0.50 9.79
CA PHE A 249 -9.59 -1.41 8.80
C PHE A 249 -9.43 -2.90 9.18
N PRO A 250 -8.22 -3.41 9.51
CA PRO A 250 -8.05 -4.79 9.99
C PRO A 250 -8.96 -5.14 11.17
N LEU A 251 -9.04 -4.27 12.17
CA LEU A 251 -9.87 -4.49 13.35
C LEU A 251 -11.35 -4.56 12.99
N SER A 252 -11.86 -3.61 12.19
CA SER A 252 -13.25 -3.61 11.75
C SER A 252 -13.59 -4.82 10.88
N LEU A 253 -12.68 -5.25 10.01
CA LEU A 253 -12.84 -6.47 9.21
C LEU A 253 -13.02 -7.70 10.11
N LEU A 254 -12.16 -7.87 11.12
CA LEU A 254 -12.22 -9.03 12.01
C LEU A 254 -13.47 -9.02 12.89
N LYS A 255 -13.90 -7.84 13.37
CA LYS A 255 -15.19 -7.69 14.05
C LYS A 255 -16.35 -8.10 13.15
N THR A 256 -16.34 -7.68 11.88
CA THR A 256 -17.32 -8.12 10.88
C THR A 256 -17.29 -9.64 10.62
N ILE A 257 -16.10 -10.25 10.57
CA ILE A 257 -15.96 -11.69 10.39
C ILE A 257 -16.54 -12.46 11.59
N LEU A 258 -16.24 -12.03 12.80
CA LEU A 258 -16.59 -12.73 14.04
C LEU A 258 -18.00 -12.46 14.55
N ALA A 259 -18.48 -11.21 14.42
CA ALA A 259 -19.78 -10.76 14.95
C ALA A 259 -20.84 -10.53 13.87
N GLY A 260 -20.44 -10.45 12.59
CA GLY A 260 -21.37 -10.27 11.47
C GLY A 260 -21.68 -8.82 11.08
N ASP A 261 -21.00 -7.84 11.69
CA ASP A 261 -21.20 -6.40 11.42
C ASP A 261 -20.99 -6.02 9.95
N GLU A 262 -21.67 -4.98 9.47
CA GLU A 262 -21.47 -4.46 8.11
C GLU A 262 -20.15 -3.66 8.00
N LEU A 263 -19.23 -4.07 7.11
CA LEU A 263 -18.01 -3.33 6.81
C LEU A 263 -18.13 -2.50 5.53
N LYS A 264 -17.99 -1.18 5.65
CA LYS A 264 -17.93 -0.23 4.52
C LYS A 264 -16.49 0.25 4.30
N GLU A 265 -15.81 -0.27 3.28
CA GLU A 265 -14.40 0.02 2.98
C GLU A 265 -14.11 1.52 2.75
N SER A 266 -15.08 2.28 2.24
CA SER A 266 -14.93 3.73 1.97
C SER A 266 -14.75 4.59 3.22
N ARG A 267 -14.89 4.03 4.43
CA ARG A 267 -14.71 4.74 5.70
C ARG A 267 -13.27 4.75 6.21
N PHE A 268 -12.35 4.11 5.51
CA PHE A 268 -10.98 3.92 5.98
C PHE A 268 -9.97 4.59 5.05
N ASP A 269 -9.14 5.47 5.62
CA ASP A 269 -8.11 6.20 4.88
C ASP A 269 -6.98 5.29 4.40
N ILE A 270 -6.67 4.25 5.18
CA ILE A 270 -5.57 3.34 4.92
C ILE A 270 -6.08 1.90 4.87
N THR A 271 -5.83 1.24 3.74
CA THR A 271 -6.16 -0.17 3.51
C THR A 271 -5.00 -0.86 2.82
N SER A 272 -4.22 -1.64 3.57
CA SER A 272 -3.10 -2.41 3.03
C SER A 272 -3.58 -3.53 2.10
N THR A 273 -2.74 -3.91 1.13
CA THR A 273 -3.04 -4.97 0.15
C THR A 273 -3.45 -6.29 0.81
N TYR A 274 -2.66 -6.81 1.75
CA TYR A 274 -2.93 -8.08 2.45
C TYR A 274 -4.34 -8.11 3.08
N TRP A 275 -4.66 -7.12 3.92
CA TRP A 275 -5.97 -7.05 4.58
C TRP A 275 -7.13 -6.84 3.59
N ARG A 276 -6.91 -6.12 2.47
CA ARG A 276 -7.91 -5.99 1.40
C ARG A 276 -8.17 -7.33 0.72
N GLU A 277 -7.14 -8.13 0.49
CA GLU A 277 -7.28 -9.47 -0.09
C GLU A 277 -8.07 -10.40 0.83
N ARG A 278 -7.82 -10.36 2.15
CA ARG A 278 -8.63 -11.10 3.14
C ARG A 278 -10.09 -10.65 3.15
N TYR A 279 -10.36 -9.35 3.05
CA TYR A 279 -11.74 -8.86 2.92
C TYR A 279 -12.42 -9.36 1.64
N ASN A 280 -11.70 -9.39 0.52
CA ASN A 280 -12.23 -9.92 -0.74
C ASN A 280 -12.49 -11.43 -0.68
N GLU A 281 -11.65 -12.20 0.03
CA GLU A 281 -11.90 -13.61 0.33
C GLU A 281 -13.14 -13.81 1.19
N PHE A 282 -13.26 -13.08 2.30
CA PHE A 282 -14.43 -13.11 3.16
C PHE A 282 -15.73 -12.78 2.41
N LYS A 283 -15.71 -11.75 1.54
CA LYS A 283 -16.83 -11.41 0.65
C LYS A 283 -17.21 -12.55 -0.28
N ARG A 284 -16.21 -13.26 -0.83
CA ARG A 284 -16.44 -14.44 -1.69
C ARG A 284 -17.07 -15.58 -0.89
N GLN A 285 -16.61 -15.83 0.33
CA GLN A 285 -17.14 -16.89 1.20
C GLN A 285 -18.56 -16.62 1.72
N LYS A 286 -18.89 -15.36 2.05
CA LYS A 286 -20.25 -14.96 2.46
C LYS A 286 -21.24 -14.82 1.30
N SER A 287 -20.77 -14.88 0.05
CA SER A 287 -21.63 -14.88 -1.14
C SER A 287 -21.92 -16.34 -1.52
N PRO A 288 -23.09 -16.92 -1.21
CA PRO A 288 -23.31 -18.36 -1.37
C PRO A 288 -23.59 -18.79 -2.82
N GLU A 289 -23.54 -17.88 -3.78
CA GLU A 289 -23.87 -18.20 -5.17
C GLU A 289 -22.63 -18.08 -6.04
N PRO A 290 -22.29 -19.10 -6.87
CA PRO A 290 -21.53 -18.79 -8.07
C PRO A 290 -22.33 -17.70 -8.78
N PRO A 291 -21.71 -16.63 -9.28
CA PRO A 291 -22.48 -15.73 -10.11
C PRO A 291 -23.19 -16.54 -11.17
N LEU A 292 -24.49 -16.33 -11.33
CA LEU A 292 -25.19 -16.72 -12.56
C LEU A 292 -24.28 -16.27 -13.72
N ILE A 293 -23.60 -17.23 -14.34
CA ILE A 293 -22.73 -16.96 -15.48
C ILE A 293 -23.70 -16.72 -16.62
N ASP A 294 -24.04 -15.45 -16.82
CA ASP A 294 -24.94 -15.06 -17.89
C ASP A 294 -24.31 -15.36 -19.26
N TYR A 295 -22.98 -15.30 -19.37
CA TYR A 295 -22.23 -15.62 -20.60
C TYR A 295 -20.92 -16.39 -20.39
N LEU A 296 -20.64 -17.32 -21.30
CA LEU A 296 -19.38 -18.05 -21.46
C LEU A 296 -18.73 -17.67 -22.79
N TRP A 297 -17.53 -17.07 -22.74
CA TRP A 297 -16.73 -16.78 -23.93
C TRP A 297 -15.56 -17.74 -24.05
N ASP A 298 -15.59 -18.61 -25.05
CA ASP A 298 -14.47 -19.46 -25.42
C ASP A 298 -13.59 -18.74 -26.45
N ARG A 299 -12.38 -18.35 -26.03
CA ARG A 299 -11.45 -17.61 -26.90
C ARG A 299 -10.86 -18.48 -28.01
N SER A 300 -10.77 -19.80 -27.82
CA SER A 300 -10.21 -20.72 -28.81
C SER A 300 -11.14 -20.86 -30.03
N THR A 301 -12.44 -20.95 -29.78
CA THR A 301 -13.48 -21.05 -30.81
C THR A 301 -14.07 -19.69 -31.20
N SER A 302 -13.65 -18.61 -30.53
CA SER A 302 -14.21 -17.27 -30.67
C SER A 302 -15.73 -17.22 -30.39
N GLN A 303 -16.26 -18.13 -29.57
CA GLN A 303 -17.70 -18.28 -29.38
C GLN A 303 -18.13 -17.76 -28.01
N LEU A 304 -19.02 -16.76 -28.01
CA LEU A 304 -19.70 -16.24 -26.82
C LEU A 304 -21.10 -16.88 -26.73
N ARG A 305 -21.37 -17.62 -25.67
CA ARG A 305 -22.66 -18.28 -25.40
C ARG A 305 -23.32 -17.64 -24.18
N SER A 306 -24.63 -17.45 -24.18
CA SER A 306 -25.38 -17.03 -23.00
C SER A 306 -26.11 -18.20 -22.35
N ALA A 307 -26.45 -18.07 -21.07
CA ALA A 307 -27.35 -18.99 -20.38
C ALA A 307 -28.76 -19.02 -21.01
N SER A 308 -29.16 -17.96 -21.71
CA SER A 308 -30.43 -17.85 -22.44
C SER A 308 -30.39 -18.43 -23.87
N GLY A 309 -29.32 -19.12 -24.26
CA GLY A 309 -29.18 -19.79 -25.56
C GLY A 309 -28.66 -18.91 -26.71
N LEU A 310 -28.27 -17.65 -26.45
CA LEU A 310 -27.62 -16.79 -27.43
C LEU A 310 -26.23 -17.35 -27.75
N SER A 311 -25.88 -17.46 -29.03
CA SER A 311 -24.53 -17.86 -29.45
C SER A 311 -24.04 -16.91 -30.53
N LEU A 312 -22.91 -16.25 -30.26
CA LEU A 312 -22.30 -15.25 -31.14
C LEU A 312 -20.83 -15.56 -31.37
N GLN A 313 -20.33 -15.20 -32.54
CA GLN A 313 -18.91 -15.30 -32.85
C GLN A 313 -18.22 -13.94 -32.62
N ILE A 314 -17.35 -13.87 -31.63
CA ILE A 314 -16.54 -12.69 -31.28
C ILE A 314 -15.08 -13.11 -31.25
N LYS A 315 -14.32 -12.68 -32.28
CA LYS A 315 -12.88 -12.95 -32.38
C LYS A 315 -12.13 -12.18 -31.30
N PRO A 316 -11.23 -12.82 -30.52
CA PRO A 316 -10.48 -12.14 -29.45
C PRO A 316 -9.69 -10.90 -29.88
N LYS A 317 -9.15 -10.90 -31.11
CA LYS A 317 -8.36 -9.79 -31.67
C LYS A 317 -9.22 -8.67 -32.28
N SER A 318 -10.52 -8.85 -32.43
CA SER A 318 -11.39 -7.77 -32.96
C SER A 318 -11.56 -6.66 -31.91
N LEU A 319 -11.95 -5.46 -32.33
CA LEU A 319 -12.28 -4.37 -31.41
C LEU A 319 -13.38 -4.77 -30.40
N GLU A 320 -14.32 -5.60 -30.83
CA GLU A 320 -15.41 -6.12 -30.00
C GLU A 320 -14.89 -7.11 -28.94
N GLY A 321 -13.99 -8.03 -29.34
CA GLY A 321 -13.35 -8.95 -28.42
C GLY A 321 -12.42 -8.25 -27.43
N ARG A 322 -11.66 -7.25 -27.89
CA ARG A 322 -10.80 -6.42 -27.03
C ARG A 322 -11.62 -5.64 -26.02
N LEU A 323 -12.73 -5.01 -26.44
CA LEU A 323 -13.63 -4.28 -25.54
C LEU A 323 -14.21 -5.19 -24.45
N ILE A 324 -14.72 -6.38 -24.82
CA ILE A 324 -15.22 -7.35 -23.84
C ILE A 324 -14.10 -7.77 -22.88
N HIS A 325 -12.93 -8.11 -23.41
CA HIS A 325 -11.80 -8.54 -22.59
C HIS A 325 -11.38 -7.48 -21.57
N LEU A 326 -11.31 -6.20 -22.00
CA LEU A 326 -10.98 -5.07 -21.13
C LEU A 326 -12.01 -4.92 -20.01
N LEU A 327 -13.31 -4.96 -20.33
CA LEU A 327 -14.36 -4.79 -19.33
C LEU A 327 -14.47 -5.98 -18.36
N VAL A 328 -14.24 -7.21 -18.83
CA VAL A 328 -14.15 -8.39 -17.95
C VAL A 328 -12.96 -8.28 -17.00
N SER A 329 -11.81 -7.83 -17.50
CA SER A 329 -10.56 -7.78 -16.72
C SER A 329 -10.56 -6.68 -15.67
N HIS A 330 -11.28 -5.58 -15.89
CA HIS A 330 -11.19 -4.38 -15.06
C HIS A 330 -12.47 -3.96 -14.33
N LYS A 331 -13.56 -4.72 -14.43
CA LYS A 331 -14.90 -4.49 -13.82
C LYS A 331 -15.59 -3.19 -14.26
N GLU A 332 -14.93 -2.04 -14.15
CA GLU A 332 -15.39 -0.71 -14.56
C GLU A 332 -14.23 0.08 -15.19
N LEU A 333 -14.43 0.69 -16.36
CA LEU A 333 -13.43 1.49 -17.06
C LEU A 333 -14.00 2.83 -17.51
N SER A 334 -13.24 3.92 -17.34
CA SER A 334 -13.66 5.23 -17.85
C SER A 334 -13.63 5.28 -19.37
N LYS A 335 -14.38 6.23 -19.95
CA LYS A 335 -14.41 6.49 -21.40
C LYS A 335 -13.00 6.69 -21.97
N ALA A 336 -12.19 7.53 -21.32
CA ALA A 336 -10.83 7.83 -21.72
C ALA A 336 -9.95 6.56 -21.76
N ILE A 337 -10.00 5.73 -20.72
CA ILE A 337 -9.19 4.49 -20.67
C ILE A 337 -9.60 3.53 -21.79
N LEU A 338 -10.91 3.39 -22.07
CA LEU A 338 -11.37 2.55 -23.16
C LEU A 338 -10.91 3.06 -24.54
N CYS A 339 -10.97 4.38 -24.77
CA CYS A 339 -10.50 4.97 -26.02
C CYS A 339 -9.02 4.69 -26.26
N GLU A 340 -8.16 4.98 -25.28
CA GLU A 340 -6.71 4.75 -25.36
C GLU A 340 -6.35 3.28 -25.56
N GLN A 341 -7.06 2.37 -24.88
CA GLN A 341 -6.78 0.94 -24.98
C GLN A 341 -7.30 0.31 -26.26
N LEU A 342 -8.32 0.88 -26.91
CA LEU A 342 -8.89 0.35 -28.16
C LEU A 342 -8.25 0.96 -29.41
N TRP A 343 -7.90 2.25 -29.35
CA TRP A 343 -7.33 3.04 -30.44
C TRP A 343 -6.14 3.86 -29.93
N PRO A 344 -4.95 3.27 -29.81
CA PRO A 344 -3.75 3.95 -29.30
C PRO A 344 -3.15 4.97 -30.29
N GLU A 345 -3.80 5.23 -31.42
CA GLU A 345 -3.33 6.15 -32.45
C GLU A 345 -3.80 7.58 -32.15
N PHE A 346 -2.99 8.59 -32.48
CA PHE A 346 -3.35 10.00 -32.31
C PHE A 346 -4.62 10.33 -33.12
N CYS A 347 -5.74 10.47 -32.42
CA CYS A 347 -7.03 10.89 -32.97
C CYS A 347 -7.60 11.97 -32.07
N ASP A 348 -8.40 12.87 -32.67
CA ASP A 348 -9.13 13.87 -31.92
C ASP A 348 -10.09 13.22 -30.90
N SER A 349 -10.21 13.82 -29.72
CA SER A 349 -10.96 13.24 -28.58
C SER A 349 -12.44 13.08 -28.88
N GLU A 350 -13.04 14.01 -29.62
CA GLU A 350 -14.45 13.93 -30.04
C GLU A 350 -14.67 12.78 -31.02
N GLN A 351 -13.69 12.52 -31.89
CA GLN A 351 -13.74 11.38 -32.82
C GLN A 351 -13.62 10.03 -32.09
N LEU A 352 -12.73 9.92 -31.12
CA LEU A 352 -12.57 8.72 -30.29
C LEU A 352 -13.85 8.41 -29.50
N ASP A 353 -14.44 9.45 -28.93
CA ASP A 353 -15.69 9.38 -28.19
C ASP A 353 -16.85 8.88 -29.06
N ASN A 354 -16.97 9.42 -30.27
CA ASN A 354 -17.96 8.99 -31.26
C ASN A 354 -17.73 7.54 -31.69
N ARG A 355 -16.48 7.12 -31.89
CA ARG A 355 -16.12 5.73 -32.24
C ARG A 355 -16.47 4.76 -31.12
N LEU A 356 -16.15 5.11 -29.87
CA LEU A 356 -16.49 4.31 -28.70
C LEU A 356 -18.01 4.15 -28.56
N HIS A 357 -18.76 5.25 -28.66
CA HIS A 357 -20.22 5.22 -28.58
C HIS A 357 -20.84 4.30 -29.66
N ARG A 358 -20.35 4.38 -30.90
CA ARG A 358 -20.80 3.49 -32.00
C ARG A 358 -20.46 2.03 -31.74
N LEU A 359 -19.25 1.74 -31.26
CA LEU A 359 -18.81 0.39 -30.92
C LEU A 359 -19.69 -0.22 -29.81
N ILE A 360 -19.93 0.54 -28.74
CA ILE A 360 -20.77 0.11 -27.62
C ILE A 360 -22.22 -0.07 -28.06
N SER A 361 -22.78 0.85 -28.84
CA SER A 361 -24.14 0.72 -29.39
C SER A 361 -24.28 -0.54 -30.25
N ARG A 362 -23.30 -0.82 -31.12
CA ARG A 362 -23.28 -2.05 -31.94
C ARG A 362 -23.19 -3.30 -31.08
N MET A 363 -22.36 -3.29 -30.04
CA MET A 363 -22.22 -4.40 -29.11
C MET A 363 -23.48 -4.65 -28.29
N ASN A 364 -24.12 -3.59 -27.81
CA ASN A 364 -25.37 -3.67 -27.06
C ASN A 364 -26.53 -4.17 -27.91
N LYS A 365 -26.57 -3.86 -29.21
CA LYS A 365 -27.52 -4.49 -30.14
C LYS A 365 -27.27 -5.99 -30.31
N LYS A 366 -25.99 -6.41 -30.37
CA LYS A 366 -25.61 -7.81 -30.53
C LYS A 366 -25.88 -8.64 -29.26
N ILE A 367 -25.59 -8.08 -28.09
CA ILE A 367 -25.53 -8.82 -26.82
C ILE A 367 -26.52 -8.24 -25.78
N LYS A 368 -27.66 -7.74 -26.25
CA LYS A 368 -28.80 -7.27 -25.42
C LYS A 368 -28.41 -6.34 -24.26
N ASN A 369 -27.80 -5.20 -24.57
CA ASN A 369 -27.44 -4.14 -23.60
C ASN A 369 -26.51 -4.58 -22.46
N LEU A 370 -25.57 -5.47 -22.78
CA LEU A 370 -24.57 -5.98 -21.83
C LEU A 370 -23.64 -4.90 -21.26
N ILE A 371 -23.38 -3.82 -22.00
CA ILE A 371 -22.46 -2.75 -21.59
C ILE A 371 -23.30 -1.54 -21.17
N GLN A 372 -23.15 -1.09 -19.92
CA GLN A 372 -23.82 0.11 -19.41
C GLN A 372 -22.81 1.20 -19.05
N PHE A 373 -23.32 2.42 -18.96
CA PHE A 373 -22.58 3.62 -18.56
C PHE A 373 -23.32 4.27 -17.38
N ASP A 374 -22.64 4.51 -16.26
CA ASP A 374 -23.22 5.12 -15.06
C ASP A 374 -23.15 6.66 -15.03
N GLY A 375 -22.59 7.26 -16.09
CA GLY A 375 -22.29 8.70 -16.16
C GLY A 375 -20.79 9.01 -16.07
N GLN A 376 -19.96 8.06 -15.63
CA GLN A 376 -18.50 8.22 -15.54
C GLN A 376 -17.72 7.03 -16.13
N LYS A 377 -18.23 5.81 -15.96
CA LYS A 377 -17.56 4.57 -16.34
C LYS A 377 -18.49 3.60 -17.06
N TYR A 378 -17.88 2.78 -17.90
CA TYR A 378 -18.50 1.66 -18.56
C TYR A 378 -18.23 0.36 -17.79
N PHE A 379 -19.24 -0.50 -17.72
CA PHE A 379 -19.17 -1.80 -17.06
C PHE A 379 -20.08 -2.81 -17.75
N LEU A 380 -19.84 -4.09 -17.46
CA LEU A 380 -20.72 -5.17 -17.89
C LEU A 380 -21.84 -5.35 -16.87
N THR A 381 -23.09 -5.31 -17.32
CA THR A 381 -24.27 -5.54 -16.49
C THR A 381 -24.42 -7.00 -16.05
N GLN A 382 -23.81 -7.89 -16.83
CA GLN A 382 -23.88 -9.33 -16.66
C GLN A 382 -22.48 -9.92 -16.70
N LYS A 383 -22.29 -11.05 -16.01
CA LYS A 383 -20.95 -11.64 -15.88
C LYS A 383 -20.62 -12.52 -17.08
N ILE A 384 -19.42 -12.30 -17.63
CA ILE A 384 -18.85 -13.11 -18.72
C ILE A 384 -17.67 -13.90 -18.17
N PHE A 385 -17.72 -15.23 -18.25
CA PHE A 385 -16.59 -16.10 -17.97
C PHE A 385 -15.75 -16.29 -19.24
N ILE A 386 -14.44 -16.07 -19.17
CA ILE A 386 -13.52 -16.27 -20.30
C ILE A 386 -12.81 -17.60 -20.12
N LYS A 387 -13.08 -18.55 -21.01
CA LYS A 387 -12.33 -19.81 -21.10
C LYS A 387 -11.09 -19.59 -21.96
N ILE A 388 -9.92 -19.79 -21.34
CA ILE A 388 -8.60 -19.75 -21.97
C ILE A 388 -8.07 -21.19 -21.88
N HIS A 389 -7.68 -21.76 -23.03
CA HIS A 389 -7.01 -23.05 -23.09
C HIS A 389 -5.51 -22.87 -23.02
#